data_AF-A0A920BWC2-F1
#
_entry.id   AF-A0A920BWC2-F1
#
_cell.length_a   1.000
_cell.length_b   1.000
_cell.length_c   1.000
_cell.angle_alpha   90.00
_cell.angle_beta   90.00
_cell.angle_gamma   90.00
#
_symmetry.space_group_name_H-M   'P 1'
#
loop_
_entity.id
_entity.type
_entity.pdbx_description
1 polymer ?
#
loop_
_entity_poly.entity_id
_entity_poly.type
_entity_poly.pdbx_seq_one_letter_code
_entity_poly.pdbx_strand_id
1 'polypeptide(L)'
;MNRKWLYTLLLSLISVVTLVGCQSKDTAGKDTASNEEGEISVITSFLPMYEFTQQVAGDRADVQLMLSNGQDPHQYEPSAKDVAAVNEADVFVYSSEQMEFWVESLLETVENKELVVARTADGLENEEHDHEHEHDDHDHGEADHDAAASISIEGKADHYHTGGEIELTANLSEDVDYDHWHWYQRANADEEWEVISGQGTEKLTLEVPEESFEVRAVLYDEDHNTYAESEPIELTIDNHDDHGDHEGHDHDADKEHDHGDHEGHDHDADKELDHGDHEGHDHDADSEHDHGDHAESEGSEGTETVEIVGLADHYHTGDIVSLAAELDEETDYDHWHWFMREDADQEWEAVPDQMTDHLEYQTTGESFEVRAVLYDEDHNAYAESDPVSVVINDHGKHDPHIWLDPILAQDQVRIIRDALIEADPDGKEIYEENAEDFIEELKALDEDYQTAFEGAENRSFFVQHEAFGYLAERYDLEQVAVGGLSTEVEPSPSRIAEITKLVQEHDVPVIYYQQGANSSIAQTVAEETGTETAALYDLEVLSDELKEEDLGYIEAMRHNLETLQISIH
;
A
#
# COMPACT_ATOMS: atom_id res chain seq x y z
N MET A 1 34.89 -69.66 -49.05
CA MET A 1 33.70 -68.85 -48.71
C MET A 1 33.13 -68.26 -49.99
N ASN A 2 31.80 -68.37 -50.22
CA ASN A 2 31.19 -67.87 -51.45
C ASN A 2 30.96 -66.35 -51.38
N ARG A 3 31.50 -65.59 -52.33
CA ARG A 3 31.35 -64.12 -52.41
C ARG A 3 29.89 -63.64 -52.34
N LYS A 4 28.93 -64.43 -52.85
CA LYS A 4 27.49 -64.11 -52.77
C LYS A 4 26.94 -63.99 -51.35
N TRP A 5 27.54 -64.70 -50.37
CA TRP A 5 27.07 -64.71 -48.98
C TRP A 5 27.47 -63.44 -48.22
N LEU A 6 28.61 -62.83 -48.57
CA LEU A 6 29.03 -61.54 -48.00
C LEU A 6 28.05 -60.41 -48.37
N TYR A 7 27.58 -60.38 -49.61
CA TYR A 7 26.58 -59.41 -50.06
C TYR A 7 25.20 -59.61 -49.41
N THR A 8 24.85 -60.83 -48.98
CA THR A 8 23.58 -61.08 -48.28
C THR A 8 23.62 -60.48 -46.87
N LEU A 9 24.74 -60.65 -46.16
CA LEU A 9 24.96 -60.00 -44.85
C LEU A 9 25.05 -58.47 -44.96
N LEU A 10 25.70 -57.94 -46.01
CA LEU A 10 25.85 -56.49 -46.17
C LEU A 10 24.51 -55.79 -46.48
N LEU A 11 23.63 -56.39 -47.30
CA LEU A 11 22.26 -55.85 -47.49
C LEU A 11 21.43 -55.94 -46.20
N SER A 12 21.55 -57.04 -45.45
CA SER A 12 20.79 -57.24 -44.21
C SER A 12 21.14 -56.23 -43.11
N LEU A 13 22.32 -55.63 -43.14
CA LEU A 13 22.75 -54.64 -42.16
C LEU A 13 22.27 -53.22 -42.51
N ILE A 14 22.07 -52.92 -43.80
CA ILE A 14 21.64 -51.59 -44.27
C ILE A 14 20.12 -51.38 -44.04
N SER A 15 19.30 -52.43 -44.09
CA SER A 15 17.86 -52.34 -43.80
C SER A 15 17.49 -52.13 -42.32
N VAL A 16 18.47 -51.95 -41.43
CA VAL A 16 18.23 -51.67 -39.99
C VAL A 16 18.48 -50.19 -39.64
N VAL A 17 19.12 -49.42 -40.53
CA VAL A 17 19.60 -48.04 -40.26
C VAL A 17 18.72 -46.97 -40.94
N THR A 18 17.48 -47.29 -41.31
CA THR A 18 16.54 -46.36 -41.98
C THR A 18 15.15 -46.39 -41.36
N LEU A 19 15.06 -46.51 -40.03
CA LEU A 19 13.82 -46.45 -39.25
C LEU A 19 13.94 -45.56 -37.99
N VAL A 20 14.81 -44.55 -38.06
CA VAL A 20 14.74 -43.34 -37.22
C VAL A 20 14.43 -42.19 -38.17
N GLY A 21 13.23 -41.63 -38.04
CA GLY A 21 12.66 -40.61 -38.92
C GLY A 21 11.22 -40.33 -38.50
N CYS A 22 10.87 -39.05 -38.38
CA CYS A 22 9.77 -38.58 -37.54
C CYS A 22 8.39 -39.15 -37.89
N GLN A 23 7.55 -39.33 -36.86
CA GLN A 23 6.11 -39.43 -36.99
C GLN A 23 5.45 -38.47 -36.01
N SER A 24 5.12 -37.28 -36.50
CA SER A 24 4.19 -36.36 -35.82
C SER A 24 2.81 -37.01 -35.72
N LYS A 25 2.21 -37.00 -34.53
CA LYS A 25 0.78 -37.28 -34.39
C LYS A 25 0.21 -36.75 -33.09
N ASP A 26 -0.96 -36.13 -33.22
CA ASP A 26 -1.75 -35.58 -32.13
C ASP A 26 -2.31 -36.70 -31.24
N THR A 27 -2.18 -36.53 -29.92
CA THR A 27 -2.99 -37.22 -28.92
C THR A 27 -3.37 -36.24 -27.84
N ALA A 28 -4.56 -35.65 -27.97
CA ALA A 28 -5.19 -34.93 -26.87
C ALA A 28 -5.55 -35.89 -25.72
N GLY A 29 -5.58 -35.37 -24.48
CA GLY A 29 -6.02 -36.10 -23.29
C GLY A 29 -4.92 -36.88 -22.58
N LYS A 30 -4.11 -36.18 -21.77
CA LYS A 30 -3.61 -36.71 -20.50
C LYS A 30 -3.48 -35.59 -19.47
N ASP A 31 -4.61 -35.14 -18.97
CA ASP A 31 -4.68 -34.57 -17.63
C ASP A 31 -4.19 -35.61 -16.61
N THR A 32 -3.74 -35.12 -15.45
CA THR A 32 -3.22 -35.79 -14.23
C THR A 32 -1.73 -35.61 -14.00
N ALA A 33 -1.46 -34.86 -12.94
CA ALA A 33 -0.17 -34.50 -12.39
C ALA A 33 0.73 -35.71 -12.10
N SER A 34 2.02 -35.39 -12.05
CA SER A 34 2.98 -36.04 -11.18
C SER A 34 3.87 -34.93 -10.63
N ASN A 35 3.47 -34.31 -9.52
CA ASN A 35 4.44 -33.69 -8.63
C ASN A 35 5.53 -34.73 -8.35
N GLU A 36 6.79 -34.31 -8.27
CA GLU A 36 7.77 -35.14 -7.58
C GLU A 36 7.42 -35.13 -6.07
N GLU A 37 7.76 -36.19 -5.33
CA GLU A 37 7.38 -36.31 -3.91
C GLU A 37 8.26 -35.37 -3.04
N GLY A 38 7.95 -34.07 -3.01
CA GLY A 38 8.63 -33.07 -2.16
C GLY A 38 8.90 -31.69 -2.80
N GLU A 39 8.08 -31.27 -3.77
CA GLU A 39 8.15 -29.94 -4.42
C GLU A 39 6.98 -29.08 -3.89
N ILE A 40 7.28 -27.95 -3.24
CA ILE A 40 6.29 -27.02 -2.66
C ILE A 40 5.93 -25.89 -3.63
N SER A 41 4.71 -25.37 -3.54
CA SER A 41 4.23 -24.24 -4.34
C SER A 41 4.41 -22.92 -3.59
N VAL A 42 5.07 -21.94 -4.23
CA VAL A 42 5.40 -20.65 -3.60
C VAL A 42 4.94 -19.51 -4.49
N ILE A 43 4.06 -18.65 -3.98
CA ILE A 43 3.64 -17.43 -4.67
C ILE A 43 4.42 -16.24 -4.13
N THR A 44 4.91 -15.40 -5.03
CA THR A 44 5.71 -14.20 -4.72
C THR A 44 5.07 -13.00 -5.39
N SER A 45 4.99 -11.85 -4.71
CA SER A 45 4.33 -10.63 -5.22
C SER A 45 5.01 -10.08 -6.49
N PHE A 46 6.14 -9.39 -6.33
CA PHE A 46 6.91 -8.71 -7.39
C PHE A 46 8.36 -9.24 -7.50
N LEU A 47 9.19 -8.62 -8.36
CA LEU A 47 10.40 -9.26 -8.89
C LEU A 47 11.49 -9.59 -7.85
N PRO A 48 11.96 -8.69 -6.96
CA PRO A 48 12.85 -9.02 -5.85
C PRO A 48 12.36 -10.18 -4.99
N MET A 49 11.07 -10.21 -4.63
CA MET A 49 10.47 -11.30 -3.85
C MET A 49 10.52 -12.63 -4.62
N TYR A 50 10.28 -12.61 -5.93
CA TYR A 50 10.45 -13.75 -6.81
C TYR A 50 11.91 -14.23 -6.86
N GLU A 51 12.87 -13.35 -7.15
CA GLU A 51 14.27 -13.73 -7.34
C GLU A 51 14.95 -14.20 -6.05
N PHE A 52 14.75 -13.50 -4.93
CA PHE A 52 15.28 -13.91 -3.63
C PHE A 52 14.74 -15.31 -3.24
N THR A 53 13.44 -15.55 -3.47
CA THR A 53 12.82 -16.86 -3.25
C THR A 53 13.36 -17.92 -4.21
N GLN A 54 13.53 -17.60 -5.48
CA GLN A 54 14.03 -18.53 -6.49
C GLN A 54 15.50 -18.93 -6.24
N GLN A 55 16.34 -18.00 -5.78
CA GLN A 55 17.73 -18.26 -5.38
C GLN A 55 17.78 -19.20 -4.17
N VAL A 56 17.01 -18.94 -3.11
CA VAL A 56 17.00 -19.80 -1.91
C VAL A 56 16.37 -21.17 -2.20
N ALA A 57 15.27 -21.23 -2.95
CA ALA A 57 14.54 -22.49 -3.18
C ALA A 57 15.18 -23.40 -4.24
N GLY A 58 15.77 -22.83 -5.30
CA GLY A 58 16.30 -23.57 -6.45
C GLY A 58 15.28 -24.54 -7.08
N ASP A 59 15.75 -25.70 -7.55
CA ASP A 59 14.93 -26.80 -8.12
C ASP A 59 13.98 -27.50 -7.10
N ARG A 60 13.68 -26.90 -5.94
CA ARG A 60 12.87 -27.52 -4.86
C ARG A 60 11.48 -26.90 -4.65
N ALA A 61 11.23 -25.71 -5.21
CA ALA A 61 9.90 -25.10 -5.17
C ALA A 61 9.48 -24.64 -6.56
N ASP A 62 8.18 -24.74 -6.85
CA ASP A 62 7.53 -24.07 -7.97
C ASP A 62 7.23 -22.63 -7.55
N VAL A 63 8.22 -21.75 -7.75
CA VAL A 63 8.14 -20.32 -7.40
C VAL A 63 7.45 -19.57 -8.55
N GLN A 64 6.38 -18.84 -8.23
CA GLN A 64 5.60 -18.09 -9.23
C GLN A 64 5.51 -16.60 -8.86
N LEU A 65 5.95 -15.76 -9.78
CA LEU A 65 5.77 -14.30 -9.74
C LEU A 65 4.31 -13.94 -10.05
N MET A 66 3.63 -13.25 -9.14
CA MET A 66 2.23 -12.82 -9.31
C MET A 66 2.14 -11.70 -10.36
N LEU A 67 3.00 -10.69 -10.27
CA LEU A 67 3.02 -9.52 -11.17
C LEU A 67 3.82 -9.78 -12.46
N SER A 68 3.64 -10.97 -13.06
CA SER A 68 4.45 -11.48 -14.18
C SER A 68 4.33 -10.70 -15.50
N ASN A 69 3.37 -9.78 -15.60
CA ASN A 69 2.97 -9.15 -16.88
C ASN A 69 3.62 -7.78 -17.12
N GLY A 70 4.48 -7.32 -16.21
CA GLY A 70 4.96 -5.93 -16.22
C GLY A 70 3.91 -4.97 -15.66
N GLN A 71 3.19 -5.39 -14.62
CA GLN A 71 2.25 -4.56 -13.87
C GLN A 71 2.99 -3.89 -12.72
N ASP A 72 2.66 -2.63 -12.46
CA ASP A 72 3.16 -1.89 -11.30
C ASP A 72 2.69 -2.53 -9.96
N PRO A 73 3.56 -2.66 -8.94
CA PRO A 73 3.18 -3.19 -7.63
C PRO A 73 2.34 -2.27 -6.73
N HIS A 74 2.51 -0.94 -6.79
CA HIS A 74 1.79 0.01 -5.93
C HIS A 74 0.30 0.10 -6.30
N GLN A 75 0.00 0.07 -7.60
CA GLN A 75 -1.36 0.14 -8.17
C GLN A 75 -2.03 -1.24 -8.39
N TYR A 76 -1.41 -2.34 -7.97
CA TYR A 76 -1.92 -3.69 -8.26
C TYR A 76 -3.19 -4.05 -7.46
N GLU A 77 -4.28 -4.39 -8.15
CA GLU A 77 -5.43 -5.08 -7.56
C GLU A 77 -5.37 -6.61 -7.81
N PRO A 78 -5.33 -7.46 -6.75
CA PRO A 78 -5.34 -8.91 -6.90
C PRO A 78 -6.64 -9.44 -7.49
N SER A 79 -6.55 -10.20 -8.57
CA SER A 79 -7.75 -10.81 -9.16
C SER A 79 -8.19 -12.05 -8.38
N ALA A 80 -9.44 -12.48 -8.58
CA ALA A 80 -9.95 -13.74 -8.02
C ALA A 80 -9.18 -15.01 -8.48
N LYS A 81 -8.34 -14.93 -9.52
CA LYS A 81 -7.38 -15.99 -9.87
C LYS A 81 -6.19 -16.02 -8.91
N ASP A 82 -5.74 -14.86 -8.45
CA ASP A 82 -4.49 -14.70 -7.71
C ASP A 82 -4.73 -14.96 -6.22
N VAL A 83 -5.89 -14.54 -5.70
CA VAL A 83 -6.48 -15.07 -4.46
C VAL A 83 -6.57 -16.61 -4.50
N ALA A 84 -6.99 -17.20 -5.62
CA ALA A 84 -7.06 -18.66 -5.74
C ALA A 84 -5.66 -19.32 -5.78
N ALA A 85 -4.67 -18.68 -6.42
CA ALA A 85 -3.30 -19.16 -6.43
C ALA A 85 -2.68 -19.17 -5.02
N VAL A 86 -2.84 -18.10 -4.25
CA VAL A 86 -2.37 -18.02 -2.85
C VAL A 86 -3.11 -19.01 -1.94
N ASN A 87 -4.41 -19.27 -2.19
CA ASN A 87 -5.15 -20.33 -1.50
C ASN A 87 -4.65 -21.75 -1.83
N GLU A 88 -4.05 -21.99 -3.00
CA GLU A 88 -3.50 -23.30 -3.41
C GLU A 88 -2.00 -23.45 -3.09
N ALA A 89 -1.33 -22.42 -2.55
CA ALA A 89 0.09 -22.39 -2.26
C ALA A 89 0.47 -22.95 -0.87
N ASP A 90 1.73 -23.36 -0.71
CA ASP A 90 2.33 -23.71 0.58
C ASP A 90 2.99 -22.49 1.25
N VAL A 91 3.55 -21.56 0.46
CA VAL A 91 4.14 -20.30 0.94
C VAL A 91 3.68 -19.10 0.10
N PHE A 92 3.45 -17.95 0.73
CA PHE A 92 3.28 -16.65 0.08
C PHE A 92 4.32 -15.65 0.61
N VAL A 93 5.01 -14.95 -0.29
CA VAL A 93 6.11 -14.00 0.02
C VAL A 93 5.80 -12.61 -0.53
N TYR A 94 5.98 -11.58 0.31
CA TYR A 94 5.81 -10.17 -0.04
C TYR A 94 6.81 -9.26 0.72
N SER A 95 6.94 -8.00 0.32
CA SER A 95 7.81 -7.03 0.99
C SER A 95 7.18 -6.53 2.29
N SER A 96 6.13 -5.71 2.17
CA SER A 96 5.48 -4.98 3.26
C SER A 96 4.12 -4.44 2.84
N GLU A 97 3.28 -4.06 3.80
CA GLU A 97 1.99 -3.41 3.54
C GLU A 97 2.16 -1.98 2.97
N GLN A 98 3.38 -1.43 3.02
CA GLN A 98 3.76 -0.14 2.43
C GLN A 98 4.12 -0.28 0.93
N MET A 99 4.30 -1.50 0.45
CA MET A 99 4.57 -1.85 -0.95
C MET A 99 3.34 -2.52 -1.57
N GLU A 100 2.86 -3.58 -0.92
CA GLU A 100 1.73 -4.38 -1.36
C GLU A 100 0.49 -4.05 -0.52
N PHE A 101 -0.03 -2.82 -0.61
CA PHE A 101 -1.19 -2.31 0.16
C PHE A 101 -2.42 -3.25 0.14
N TRP A 102 -2.60 -3.98 -0.95
CA TRP A 102 -3.65 -4.98 -1.16
C TRP A 102 -3.50 -6.25 -0.32
N VAL A 103 -2.36 -6.47 0.34
CA VAL A 103 -2.01 -7.76 0.97
C VAL A 103 -2.89 -8.12 2.16
N GLU A 104 -3.28 -7.15 3.00
CA GLU A 104 -4.20 -7.40 4.12
C GLU A 104 -5.56 -7.89 3.61
N SER A 105 -6.12 -7.17 2.62
CA SER A 105 -7.40 -7.53 1.98
C SER A 105 -7.34 -8.87 1.25
N LEU A 106 -6.20 -9.20 0.62
CA LEU A 106 -5.97 -10.51 0.04
C LEU A 106 -6.01 -11.60 1.14
N LEU A 107 -5.23 -11.43 2.20
CA LEU A 107 -5.10 -12.43 3.28
C LEU A 107 -6.42 -12.64 4.06
N GLU A 108 -7.28 -11.62 4.21
CA GLU A 108 -8.63 -11.80 4.74
C GLU A 108 -9.50 -12.76 3.91
N THR A 109 -9.26 -12.85 2.59
CA THR A 109 -9.99 -13.76 1.68
C THR A 109 -9.37 -15.15 1.55
N VAL A 110 -8.20 -15.39 2.16
CA VAL A 110 -7.52 -16.70 2.11
C VAL A 110 -8.13 -17.66 3.14
N GLU A 111 -8.72 -18.76 2.65
CA GLU A 111 -9.23 -19.85 3.49
C GLU A 111 -8.14 -20.83 3.94
N ASN A 112 -6.97 -20.84 3.25
CA ASN A 112 -5.85 -21.73 3.56
C ASN A 112 -5.21 -21.39 4.93
N LYS A 113 -5.15 -22.39 5.82
CA LYS A 113 -4.64 -22.25 7.21
C LYS A 113 -3.34 -23.02 7.45
N GLU A 114 -2.79 -23.60 6.39
CA GLU A 114 -1.50 -24.26 6.36
C GLU A 114 -0.50 -23.48 5.46
N LEU A 115 -0.94 -22.36 4.86
CA LEU A 115 -0.11 -21.37 4.17
C LEU A 115 0.87 -20.71 5.15
N VAL A 116 2.16 -20.75 4.83
CA VAL A 116 3.18 -19.92 5.48
C VAL A 116 3.22 -18.56 4.78
N VAL A 117 3.13 -17.47 5.54
CA VAL A 117 3.20 -16.10 5.01
C VAL A 117 4.54 -15.49 5.44
N ALA A 118 5.29 -14.94 4.48
CA ALA A 118 6.61 -14.36 4.68
C ALA A 118 6.60 -12.88 4.27
N ARG A 119 6.48 -12.01 5.27
CA ARG A 119 6.62 -10.56 5.16
C ARG A 119 8.09 -10.21 5.32
N THR A 120 8.77 -9.81 4.25
CA THR A 120 10.24 -9.73 4.27
C THR A 120 10.80 -8.46 4.90
N ALA A 121 9.94 -7.48 5.22
CA ALA A 121 10.27 -6.37 6.12
C ALA A 121 10.32 -6.75 7.62
N ASP A 122 9.93 -7.97 8.02
CA ASP A 122 9.77 -8.34 9.43
C ASP A 122 11.06 -8.19 10.25
N GLY A 123 11.01 -7.24 11.19
CA GLY A 123 12.10 -6.92 12.11
C GLY A 123 13.10 -5.88 11.59
N LEU A 124 12.99 -5.42 10.34
CA LEU A 124 13.89 -4.41 9.76
C LEU A 124 13.56 -2.99 10.23
N GLU A 125 12.28 -2.74 10.58
CA GLU A 125 11.70 -1.48 11.07
C GLU A 125 12.31 -0.92 12.38
N ASN A 126 13.34 -1.56 12.95
CA ASN A 126 13.88 -1.23 14.28
C ASN A 126 15.42 -1.11 14.33
N GLU A 127 16.15 -1.25 13.22
CA GLU A 127 17.62 -1.12 13.24
C GLU A 127 18.11 0.32 12.99
N GLU A 128 17.89 1.20 13.97
CA GLU A 128 18.89 2.26 14.23
C GLU A 128 20.22 1.57 14.57
N HIS A 129 21.14 1.48 13.59
CA HIS A 129 22.36 0.66 13.68
C HIS A 129 23.41 1.23 14.67
N ASP A 130 23.19 1.09 15.98
CA ASP A 130 24.10 1.58 17.03
C ASP A 130 25.42 0.78 17.12
N HIS A 131 26.41 1.21 16.33
CA HIS A 131 27.74 0.60 16.20
C HIS A 131 28.68 0.86 17.41
N GLU A 132 28.50 0.20 18.56
CA GLU A 132 29.54 0.14 19.63
C GLU A 132 30.06 -1.29 19.96
N HIS A 133 31.24 -1.34 20.58
CA HIS A 133 32.14 -2.52 20.58
C HIS A 133 32.08 -3.40 21.84
N GLU A 134 32.61 -4.63 21.75
CA GLU A 134 32.94 -5.51 22.89
C GLU A 134 33.69 -4.76 24.01
N HIS A 135 33.24 -4.83 25.27
CA HIS A 135 34.13 -4.81 26.45
C HIS A 135 33.55 -5.44 27.73
N ASP A 136 34.45 -5.90 28.61
CA ASP A 136 34.21 -6.74 29.80
C ASP A 136 33.53 -6.03 31.00
N ASP A 137 32.82 -6.83 31.80
CA ASP A 137 32.62 -6.75 33.28
C ASP A 137 32.59 -5.37 33.97
N HIS A 138 31.47 -5.01 34.63
CA HIS A 138 31.39 -5.20 36.09
C HIS A 138 30.01 -4.91 36.77
N ASP A 139 29.70 -5.75 37.75
CA ASP A 139 28.61 -5.69 38.75
C ASP A 139 28.71 -4.47 39.71
N HIS A 140 27.64 -3.66 39.83
CA HIS A 140 26.98 -3.28 41.11
C HIS A 140 25.92 -2.16 41.03
N GLY A 141 24.68 -2.46 41.49
CA GLY A 141 23.92 -1.58 42.41
C GLY A 141 22.64 -0.87 41.90
N GLU A 142 21.49 -1.25 42.45
CA GLU A 142 20.18 -0.61 42.23
C GLU A 142 19.99 0.72 42.99
N ALA A 143 19.57 1.77 42.28
CA ALA A 143 18.62 2.83 42.65
C ALA A 143 18.54 3.83 41.46
N ASP A 144 17.41 4.43 41.09
CA ASP A 144 16.08 4.48 41.72
C ASP A 144 14.99 3.99 40.72
N HIS A 145 13.71 4.02 41.11
CA HIS A 145 12.60 3.89 40.15
C HIS A 145 12.17 5.27 39.64
N ASP A 146 12.48 5.58 38.38
CA ASP A 146 11.77 6.65 37.68
C ASP A 146 10.32 6.21 37.39
N ALA A 147 9.38 7.15 37.53
CA ALA A 147 7.97 6.93 37.26
C ALA A 147 7.63 7.55 35.90
N ALA A 148 6.84 6.85 35.08
CA ALA A 148 6.40 7.39 33.80
C ALA A 148 5.62 8.71 34.00
N ALA A 149 5.81 9.64 33.06
CA ALA A 149 5.09 10.90 33.03
C ALA A 149 3.57 10.64 32.91
N SER A 150 2.76 11.50 33.52
CA SER A 150 1.30 11.32 33.59
C SER A 150 0.55 12.62 33.36
N ILE A 151 -0.55 12.56 32.61
CA ILE A 151 -1.38 13.72 32.31
C ILE A 151 -2.65 13.68 33.16
N SER A 152 -3.03 14.84 33.70
CA SER A 152 -4.26 15.05 34.46
C SER A 152 -5.11 16.15 33.83
N ILE A 153 -6.39 15.86 33.55
CA ILE A 153 -7.31 16.83 32.95
C ILE A 153 -8.07 17.58 34.07
N GLU A 154 -7.90 18.90 34.10
CA GLU A 154 -8.70 19.82 34.91
C GLU A 154 -9.77 20.52 34.05
N GLY A 155 -10.75 21.16 34.69
CA GLY A 155 -11.87 21.87 34.04
C GLY A 155 -13.20 21.11 34.00
N LYS A 156 -13.18 19.78 34.22
CA LYS A 156 -14.40 18.94 34.20
C LYS A 156 -15.46 19.43 35.20
N ALA A 157 -16.69 19.65 34.70
CA ALA A 157 -17.88 19.93 35.49
C ALA A 157 -18.63 18.65 35.91
N ASP A 158 -19.61 18.79 36.83
CA ASP A 158 -20.49 17.68 37.23
C ASP A 158 -21.42 17.22 36.09
N HIS A 159 -21.82 18.14 35.21
CA HIS A 159 -22.54 17.90 33.94
C HIS A 159 -22.45 19.16 33.05
N TYR A 160 -22.81 19.01 31.77
CA TYR A 160 -22.89 20.09 30.78
C TYR A 160 -24.29 20.20 30.15
N HIS A 161 -24.60 21.33 29.51
CA HIS A 161 -25.86 21.55 28.76
C HIS A 161 -25.53 21.89 27.30
N THR A 162 -26.27 21.31 26.34
CA THR A 162 -26.06 21.47 24.89
C THR A 162 -26.11 22.94 24.45
N GLY A 163 -25.18 23.36 23.59
CA GLY A 163 -24.99 24.76 23.21
C GLY A 163 -24.35 25.63 24.31
N GLY A 164 -23.86 25.01 25.38
CA GLY A 164 -22.85 25.59 26.26
C GLY A 164 -21.43 25.41 25.70
N GLU A 165 -20.42 25.78 26.49
CA GLU A 165 -19.00 25.68 26.13
C GLU A 165 -18.29 24.80 27.16
N ILE A 166 -17.44 23.87 26.68
CA ILE A 166 -16.57 23.02 27.49
C ILE A 166 -15.17 23.61 27.44
N GLU A 167 -14.62 24.03 28.59
CA GLU A 167 -13.20 24.38 28.75
C GLU A 167 -12.50 23.29 29.58
N LEU A 168 -11.52 22.58 29.00
CA LEU A 168 -10.64 21.65 29.72
C LEU A 168 -9.17 22.07 29.59
N THR A 169 -8.33 21.60 30.51
CA THR A 169 -6.88 21.80 30.46
C THR A 169 -6.14 20.57 30.94
N ALA A 170 -5.29 20.02 30.08
CA ALA A 170 -4.38 18.94 30.42
C ALA A 170 -3.14 19.49 31.14
N ASN A 171 -2.74 18.81 32.22
CA ASN A 171 -1.59 19.17 33.03
C ASN A 171 -0.69 17.93 33.18
N LEU A 172 0.50 18.01 32.61
CA LEU A 172 1.54 16.99 32.77
C LEU A 172 2.12 17.03 34.19
N SER A 173 2.57 15.88 34.70
CA SER A 173 3.16 15.76 36.04
C SER A 173 4.58 16.34 36.18
N GLU A 174 5.23 16.71 35.07
CA GLU A 174 6.63 17.14 34.99
C GLU A 174 6.80 18.33 34.03
N ASP A 175 7.89 19.09 34.18
CA ASP A 175 8.20 20.27 33.34
C ASP A 175 9.04 19.85 32.10
N VAL A 176 8.39 19.59 30.96
CA VAL A 176 9.03 19.41 29.62
C VAL A 176 8.59 20.53 28.66
N ASP A 177 9.35 20.76 27.58
CA ASP A 177 9.16 21.89 26.64
C ASP A 177 8.40 21.49 25.35
N TYR A 178 7.69 20.35 25.36
CA TYR A 178 6.87 19.88 24.24
C TYR A 178 5.50 20.58 24.20
N ASP A 179 5.11 21.12 23.04
CA ASP A 179 3.81 21.76 22.82
C ASP A 179 2.87 21.00 21.85
N HIS A 180 3.29 19.80 21.38
CA HIS A 180 2.51 18.96 20.47
C HIS A 180 1.42 18.13 21.19
N TRP A 181 0.33 18.80 21.53
CA TRP A 181 -0.84 18.20 22.20
C TRP A 181 -1.92 17.80 21.20
N HIS A 182 -2.56 16.64 21.42
CA HIS A 182 -3.81 16.24 20.76
C HIS A 182 -4.89 15.89 21.78
N TRP A 183 -6.14 16.05 21.36
CA TRP A 183 -7.31 15.60 22.11
C TRP A 183 -8.09 14.61 21.26
N TYR A 184 -8.56 13.54 21.90
CA TYR A 184 -9.36 12.50 21.27
C TYR A 184 -10.73 12.43 21.95
N GLN A 185 -11.76 12.11 21.17
CA GLN A 185 -13.13 11.85 21.64
C GLN A 185 -13.60 10.45 21.24
N ARG A 186 -14.60 9.93 21.94
CA ARG A 186 -15.40 8.78 21.49
C ARG A 186 -16.76 8.73 22.18
N ALA A 187 -17.76 8.16 21.53
CA ALA A 187 -19.11 8.11 22.10
C ALA A 187 -19.22 7.24 23.36
N ASN A 188 -18.52 6.10 23.41
CA ASN A 188 -18.48 5.23 24.60
C ASN A 188 -17.25 4.30 24.60
N ALA A 189 -17.12 3.47 25.64
CA ALA A 189 -15.93 2.67 25.88
C ALA A 189 -15.66 1.54 24.87
N ASP A 190 -16.68 1.10 24.13
CA ASP A 190 -16.61 0.05 23.10
C ASP A 190 -16.35 0.61 21.68
N GLU A 191 -16.27 1.94 21.52
CA GLU A 191 -15.97 2.62 20.24
C GLU A 191 -14.49 3.06 20.16
N GLU A 192 -14.05 3.35 18.93
CA GLU A 192 -12.70 3.85 18.64
C GLU A 192 -12.51 5.35 18.93
N TRP A 193 -11.27 5.83 18.93
CA TRP A 193 -10.90 7.20 19.31
C TRP A 193 -10.75 8.11 18.08
N GLU A 194 -11.67 9.06 17.90
CA GLU A 194 -11.61 10.11 16.89
C GLU A 194 -10.71 11.27 17.35
N VAL A 195 -9.96 11.90 16.43
CA VAL A 195 -9.19 13.12 16.70
C VAL A 195 -10.11 14.34 16.74
N ILE A 196 -9.95 15.21 17.74
CA ILE A 196 -10.69 16.48 17.82
C ILE A 196 -9.96 17.56 17.01
N SER A 197 -10.29 17.63 15.72
CA SER A 197 -9.63 18.50 14.74
C SER A 197 -9.50 19.97 15.18
N GLY A 198 -8.29 20.52 15.03
CA GLY A 198 -7.99 21.94 15.31
C GLY A 198 -7.71 22.29 16.78
N GLN A 199 -7.57 21.30 17.68
CA GLN A 199 -7.32 21.50 19.12
C GLN A 199 -5.87 21.11 19.52
N GLY A 200 -4.88 21.62 18.79
CA GLY A 200 -3.46 21.31 18.97
C GLY A 200 -2.78 21.99 20.17
N THR A 201 -3.39 22.01 21.36
CA THR A 201 -2.81 22.66 22.57
C THR A 201 -3.19 21.93 23.86
N GLU A 202 -2.57 22.30 24.99
CA GLU A 202 -2.89 21.73 26.30
C GLU A 202 -4.31 22.09 26.80
N LYS A 203 -5.07 22.87 26.03
CA LYS A 203 -6.47 23.22 26.28
C LYS A 203 -7.38 22.71 25.16
N LEU A 204 -8.55 22.26 25.57
CA LEU A 204 -9.66 21.90 24.69
C LEU A 204 -10.80 22.90 24.91
N THR A 205 -11.37 23.42 23.82
CA THR A 205 -12.58 24.24 23.83
C THR A 205 -13.58 23.73 22.80
N LEU A 206 -14.77 23.30 23.25
CA LEU A 206 -15.83 22.72 22.41
C LEU A 206 -17.20 23.32 22.74
N GLU A 207 -18.07 23.41 21.74
CA GLU A 207 -19.51 23.55 21.98
C GLU A 207 -20.08 22.22 22.48
N VAL A 208 -20.92 22.24 23.52
CA VAL A 208 -21.46 21.03 24.15
C VAL A 208 -22.43 20.32 23.16
N PRO A 209 -22.17 19.06 22.75
CA PRO A 209 -23.02 18.33 21.80
C PRO A 209 -24.34 17.83 22.43
N GLU A 210 -25.11 17.00 21.70
CA GLU A 210 -26.39 16.46 22.20
C GLU A 210 -26.22 15.22 23.11
N GLU A 211 -25.14 14.43 22.94
CA GLU A 211 -24.92 13.16 23.66
C GLU A 211 -23.59 13.15 24.45
N SER A 212 -23.57 12.38 25.55
CA SER A 212 -22.38 12.27 26.42
C SER A 212 -21.29 11.43 25.76
N PHE A 213 -20.03 11.80 25.97
CA PHE A 213 -18.87 11.21 25.28
C PHE A 213 -17.65 11.13 26.23
N GLU A 214 -16.66 10.30 25.91
CA GLU A 214 -15.36 10.30 26.61
C GLU A 214 -14.34 11.17 25.86
N VAL A 215 -13.40 11.80 26.60
CA VAL A 215 -12.19 12.41 26.04
C VAL A 215 -10.92 11.94 26.72
N ARG A 216 -9.81 11.95 25.98
CA ARG A 216 -8.43 11.87 26.50
C ARG A 216 -7.54 12.93 25.85
N ALA A 217 -6.52 13.38 26.56
CA ALA A 217 -5.43 14.21 26.05
C ALA A 217 -4.17 13.36 25.89
N VAL A 218 -3.44 13.59 24.80
CA VAL A 218 -2.15 12.95 24.51
C VAL A 218 -1.12 14.05 24.25
N LEU A 219 0.07 13.89 24.81
CA LEU A 219 1.24 14.72 24.51
C LEU A 219 2.23 13.88 23.72
N TYR A 220 2.68 14.44 22.59
CA TYR A 220 3.74 13.89 21.77
C TYR A 220 5.06 14.62 22.03
N ASP A 221 6.18 13.94 21.80
CA ASP A 221 7.51 14.54 21.79
C ASP A 221 7.89 15.14 20.42
N GLU A 222 9.14 15.63 20.31
CA GLU A 222 9.68 16.24 19.07
C GLU A 222 9.68 15.26 17.89
N ASP A 223 9.73 13.94 18.16
CA ASP A 223 9.77 12.85 17.17
C ASP A 223 8.38 12.24 16.91
N HIS A 224 7.30 12.91 17.37
CA HIS A 224 5.90 12.49 17.25
C HIS A 224 5.56 11.14 17.92
N ASN A 225 6.36 10.67 18.88
CA ASN A 225 6.01 9.51 19.70
C ASN A 225 5.12 9.92 20.88
N THR A 226 4.26 9.00 21.35
CA THR A 226 3.39 9.25 22.50
C THR A 226 4.22 9.35 23.78
N TYR A 227 4.52 10.58 24.20
CA TYR A 227 5.29 10.85 25.42
C TYR A 227 4.47 10.58 26.69
N ALA A 228 3.18 10.96 26.69
CA ALA A 228 2.26 10.65 27.78
C ALA A 228 0.79 10.70 27.34
N GLU A 229 -0.06 9.94 28.05
CA GLU A 229 -1.52 9.98 27.92
C GLU A 229 -2.21 10.33 29.25
N SER A 230 -3.45 10.82 29.16
CA SER A 230 -4.38 10.91 30.29
C SER A 230 -5.31 9.70 30.36
N GLU A 231 -5.64 9.24 31.58
CA GLU A 231 -6.81 8.38 31.81
C GLU A 231 -8.09 9.01 31.19
N PRO A 232 -8.92 8.26 30.44
CA PRO A 232 -10.15 8.76 29.84
C PRO A 232 -11.12 9.39 30.84
N ILE A 233 -11.80 10.47 30.45
CA ILE A 233 -12.87 11.08 31.24
C ILE A 233 -14.19 11.19 30.46
N GLU A 234 -15.25 10.62 31.02
CA GLU A 234 -16.63 10.82 30.55
C GLU A 234 -17.06 12.29 30.76
N LEU A 235 -17.66 12.92 29.75
CA LEU A 235 -18.27 14.26 29.82
C LEU A 235 -19.79 14.11 29.75
N THR A 236 -20.42 14.00 30.91
CA THR A 236 -21.86 13.79 31.06
C THR A 236 -22.63 15.06 30.65
N ILE A 237 -23.54 14.93 29.69
CA ILE A 237 -24.42 16.00 29.21
C ILE A 237 -25.84 15.74 29.74
N ASP A 238 -26.39 16.71 30.47
CA ASP A 238 -27.74 16.65 31.02
C ASP A 238 -28.47 17.96 30.74
N ASN A 239 -29.45 17.90 29.84
CA ASN A 239 -30.31 19.04 29.47
C ASN A 239 -31.56 19.17 30.37
N HIS A 240 -31.59 18.50 31.54
CA HIS A 240 -32.73 18.53 32.44
C HIS A 240 -32.83 19.83 33.25
N ASP A 241 -33.66 20.73 32.77
CA ASP A 241 -34.12 21.95 33.44
C ASP A 241 -34.94 21.60 34.72
N ASP A 242 -34.29 21.17 35.81
CA ASP A 242 -34.94 20.99 37.13
C ASP A 242 -35.28 22.34 37.75
N HIS A 243 -36.33 22.95 37.22
CA HIS A 243 -37.14 23.93 37.92
C HIS A 243 -37.80 23.25 39.14
N GLY A 244 -37.01 23.08 40.20
CA GLY A 244 -37.38 22.37 41.42
C GLY A 244 -38.74 22.80 41.96
N ASP A 245 -39.74 21.96 41.74
CA ASP A 245 -41.12 22.25 42.11
C ASP A 245 -41.31 22.13 43.63
N HIS A 246 -42.02 23.09 44.20
CA HIS A 246 -41.88 23.46 45.61
C HIS A 246 -42.78 22.61 46.53
N GLU A 247 -42.56 21.29 46.61
CA GLU A 247 -43.16 20.43 47.65
C GLU A 247 -42.21 20.32 48.86
N GLY A 248 -42.69 20.73 50.05
CA GLY A 248 -41.80 21.11 51.15
C GLY A 248 -41.32 19.98 52.06
N HIS A 249 -40.08 20.10 52.54
CA HIS A 249 -39.68 19.54 53.83
C HIS A 249 -40.56 20.12 54.96
N ASP A 250 -41.45 19.32 55.53
CA ASP A 250 -41.78 19.42 56.96
C ASP A 250 -42.38 18.11 57.50
N HIS A 251 -42.04 17.78 58.75
CA HIS A 251 -42.58 16.70 59.59
C HIS A 251 -42.35 15.24 59.13
N ASP A 252 -41.53 14.45 59.84
CA ASP A 252 -41.70 13.90 61.21
C ASP A 252 -42.54 12.60 61.25
N ALA A 253 -41.81 11.49 61.46
CA ALA A 253 -42.12 10.35 62.33
C ALA A 253 -43.46 9.58 62.22
N ASP A 254 -43.38 8.30 62.63
CA ASP A 254 -44.49 7.37 62.87
C ASP A 254 -45.31 6.95 61.63
N LYS A 255 -45.79 5.70 61.48
CA LYS A 255 -45.51 4.40 62.12
C LYS A 255 -46.34 3.33 61.38
N GLU A 256 -46.01 2.05 61.60
CA GLU A 256 -46.96 0.92 61.68
C GLU A 256 -47.82 0.48 60.45
N HIS A 257 -47.88 -0.84 60.27
CA HIS A 257 -49.05 -1.64 59.83
C HIS A 257 -49.56 -1.51 58.37
N ASP A 258 -50.10 -2.56 57.72
CA ASP A 258 -49.96 -4.02 57.92
C ASP A 258 -50.50 -4.79 56.69
N HIS A 259 -50.00 -6.02 56.48
CA HIS A 259 -50.57 -7.08 55.61
C HIS A 259 -50.79 -6.73 54.11
N GLY A 260 -50.86 -7.68 53.17
CA GLY A 260 -50.71 -9.13 53.27
C GLY A 260 -51.15 -9.82 51.97
N ASP A 261 -50.96 -11.13 51.90
CA ASP A 261 -51.18 -12.00 50.73
C ASP A 261 -52.57 -11.88 50.08
N HIS A 262 -52.67 -12.03 48.75
CA HIS A 262 -53.08 -13.33 48.18
C HIS A 262 -53.01 -13.47 46.64
N GLU A 263 -52.73 -14.69 46.20
CA GLU A 263 -53.00 -15.22 44.85
C GLU A 263 -54.52 -15.40 44.60
N GLY A 264 -54.99 -15.43 43.33
CA GLY A 264 -56.28 -16.08 43.03
C GLY A 264 -56.99 -15.79 41.69
N HIS A 265 -56.85 -16.75 40.75
CA HIS A 265 -57.92 -17.33 39.90
C HIS A 265 -58.75 -16.50 38.88
N ASP A 266 -58.45 -16.74 37.60
CA ASP A 266 -59.28 -17.50 36.62
C ASP A 266 -60.49 -16.96 35.81
N HIS A 267 -60.58 -17.53 34.59
CA HIS A 267 -61.76 -17.97 33.81
C HIS A 267 -62.67 -16.98 33.01
N ASP A 268 -62.35 -16.89 31.71
CA ASP A 268 -63.17 -17.36 30.55
C ASP A 268 -64.44 -16.66 29.99
N ALA A 269 -64.57 -16.84 28.65
CA ALA A 269 -65.78 -17.08 27.83
C ALA A 269 -66.57 -15.92 27.12
N ASP A 270 -66.28 -15.80 25.82
CA ASP A 270 -67.21 -15.87 24.66
C ASP A 270 -68.41 -14.92 24.47
N LYS A 271 -68.34 -14.14 23.36
CA LYS A 271 -69.23 -14.18 22.16
C LYS A 271 -68.71 -13.22 21.07
N GLU A 272 -68.54 -13.61 19.80
CA GLU A 272 -69.55 -13.83 18.72
C GLU A 272 -70.36 -12.55 18.35
N LEU A 273 -70.58 -12.18 17.08
CA LEU A 273 -70.44 -12.89 15.78
C LEU A 273 -70.42 -11.90 14.56
N ASP A 274 -70.19 -12.43 13.34
CA ASP A 274 -70.46 -11.88 11.98
C ASP A 274 -69.65 -10.65 11.49
N HIS A 275 -69.11 -10.56 10.25
CA HIS A 275 -69.04 -11.40 9.01
C HIS A 275 -67.57 -11.34 8.44
N GLY A 276 -67.09 -11.96 7.35
CA GLY A 276 -67.65 -12.87 6.31
C GLY A 276 -66.67 -13.07 5.11
N ASP A 277 -67.11 -13.81 4.07
CA ASP A 277 -66.64 -13.98 2.67
C ASP A 277 -65.12 -13.98 2.27
N HIS A 278 -64.58 -15.21 2.07
CA HIS A 278 -64.12 -15.83 0.78
C HIS A 278 -63.79 -14.94 -0.47
N GLU A 279 -62.86 -15.24 -1.41
CA GLU A 279 -61.87 -16.33 -1.74
C GLU A 279 -60.52 -15.66 -2.20
N GLY A 280 -59.37 -16.25 -2.56
CA GLY A 280 -58.78 -17.60 -2.80
C GLY A 280 -57.22 -17.46 -2.81
N HIS A 281 -56.29 -18.40 -3.08
CA HIS A 281 -56.21 -19.73 -3.75
C HIS A 281 -56.32 -19.70 -5.30
N ASP A 282 -55.38 -20.21 -6.13
CA ASP A 282 -54.03 -20.84 -6.00
C ASP A 282 -53.11 -20.31 -7.17
N HIS A 283 -51.90 -20.77 -7.56
CA HIS A 283 -51.07 -21.99 -7.37
C HIS A 283 -49.58 -21.70 -7.78
N ASP A 284 -48.68 -22.70 -7.77
CA ASP A 284 -47.22 -22.66 -8.05
C ASP A 284 -46.81 -22.62 -9.56
N ALA A 285 -45.55 -22.25 -9.88
CA ALA A 285 -44.50 -23.12 -10.50
C ALA A 285 -43.42 -22.41 -11.37
N ASP A 286 -42.18 -22.95 -11.27
CA ASP A 286 -41.08 -23.04 -12.25
C ASP A 286 -40.52 -21.82 -13.02
N SER A 287 -39.34 -21.35 -12.56
CA SER A 287 -38.06 -21.29 -13.31
C SER A 287 -38.05 -21.00 -14.83
N GLU A 288 -37.48 -19.85 -15.20
CA GLU A 288 -36.45 -19.77 -16.26
C GLU A 288 -35.48 -18.60 -15.95
N HIS A 289 -34.31 -18.56 -16.60
CA HIS A 289 -33.24 -17.60 -16.31
C HIS A 289 -33.58 -16.18 -16.78
N ASP A 290 -33.11 -15.18 -16.02
CA ASP A 290 -32.76 -13.86 -16.57
C ASP A 290 -31.51 -13.32 -15.86
N HIS A 291 -30.72 -12.48 -16.53
CA HIS A 291 -29.54 -11.83 -15.93
C HIS A 291 -29.93 -10.43 -15.45
N GLY A 292 -30.07 -10.28 -14.14
CA GLY A 292 -30.44 -9.00 -13.53
C GLY A 292 -29.22 -8.08 -13.35
N ASP A 293 -29.03 -7.22 -14.35
CA ASP A 293 -28.51 -5.85 -14.29
C ASP A 293 -27.39 -5.52 -13.28
N HIS A 294 -26.22 -5.12 -13.81
CA HIS A 294 -25.35 -4.20 -13.09
C HIS A 294 -26.15 -2.91 -12.78
N ALA A 295 -25.89 -2.28 -11.64
CA ALA A 295 -26.38 -0.94 -11.37
C ALA A 295 -25.60 0.06 -12.23
N GLU A 296 -26.04 0.28 -13.46
CA GLU A 296 -25.50 1.36 -14.30
C GLU A 296 -25.73 2.70 -13.59
N SER A 297 -24.64 3.45 -13.38
CA SER A 297 -24.70 4.87 -13.05
C SER A 297 -25.50 5.59 -14.15
N GLU A 298 -26.30 6.62 -13.82
CA GLU A 298 -27.06 7.38 -14.83
C GLU A 298 -26.14 8.30 -15.65
N GLY A 299 -25.31 7.68 -16.50
CA GLY A 299 -24.48 8.36 -17.49
C GLY A 299 -25.31 9.13 -18.51
N SER A 300 -24.78 10.28 -18.95
CA SER A 300 -25.42 11.15 -19.93
C SER A 300 -25.57 10.45 -21.29
N GLU A 301 -26.79 10.23 -21.80
CA GLU A 301 -27.00 9.61 -23.12
C GLU A 301 -26.39 10.46 -24.26
N GLY A 302 -25.11 10.24 -24.60
CA GLY A 302 -24.49 10.71 -25.83
C GLY A 302 -23.12 11.42 -25.73
N THR A 303 -22.38 11.27 -24.64
CA THR A 303 -20.95 11.67 -24.57
C THR A 303 -20.05 10.58 -25.14
N GLU A 304 -19.03 10.96 -25.90
CA GLU A 304 -17.92 10.05 -26.25
C GLU A 304 -16.99 9.85 -25.02
N THR A 305 -16.27 8.74 -24.95
CA THR A 305 -15.38 8.40 -23.81
C THR A 305 -14.00 9.04 -23.97
N VAL A 306 -13.52 9.71 -22.91
CA VAL A 306 -12.14 10.22 -22.80
C VAL A 306 -11.31 9.23 -22.01
N GLU A 307 -10.10 8.93 -22.49
CA GLU A 307 -9.09 8.16 -21.74
C GLU A 307 -8.14 9.15 -21.05
N ILE A 308 -7.87 8.96 -19.76
CA ILE A 308 -6.82 9.71 -19.05
C ILE A 308 -5.56 8.86 -19.03
N VAL A 309 -4.45 9.43 -19.48
CA VAL A 309 -3.11 8.83 -19.51
C VAL A 309 -2.13 9.73 -18.76
N GLY A 310 -0.97 9.22 -18.34
CA GLY A 310 0.04 10.01 -17.61
C GLY A 310 0.08 9.78 -16.11
N LEU A 311 -0.73 8.86 -15.60
CA LEU A 311 -0.83 8.54 -14.18
C LEU A 311 0.45 7.82 -13.76
N ALA A 312 1.32 8.52 -13.05
CA ALA A 312 2.54 7.93 -12.52
C ALA A 312 2.17 6.91 -11.43
N ASP A 313 3.07 5.96 -11.25
CA ASP A 313 2.90 4.75 -10.43
C ASP A 313 2.51 5.09 -8.98
N HIS A 314 3.17 6.09 -8.39
CA HIS A 314 2.66 6.86 -7.26
C HIS A 314 3.20 8.31 -7.28
N TYR A 315 2.79 9.12 -6.30
CA TYR A 315 3.26 10.50 -6.11
C TYR A 315 3.51 10.80 -4.61
N HIS A 316 4.42 11.71 -4.29
CA HIS A 316 4.60 12.28 -2.94
C HIS A 316 3.97 13.67 -2.84
N THR A 317 3.81 14.28 -1.65
CA THR A 317 3.30 15.66 -1.54
C THR A 317 4.32 16.65 -2.10
N GLY A 318 3.87 17.51 -3.02
CA GLY A 318 4.71 18.49 -3.69
C GLY A 318 5.18 18.07 -5.09
N ASP A 319 4.98 16.81 -5.48
CA ASP A 319 5.07 16.38 -6.88
C ASP A 319 4.08 17.12 -7.78
N ILE A 320 4.37 17.13 -9.09
CA ILE A 320 3.43 17.62 -10.10
C ILE A 320 2.83 16.43 -10.86
N VAL A 321 1.57 16.14 -10.57
CA VAL A 321 0.70 15.26 -11.36
C VAL A 321 0.56 15.87 -12.76
N SER A 322 0.89 15.09 -13.80
CA SER A 322 0.97 15.52 -15.20
C SER A 322 0.18 14.55 -16.08
N LEU A 323 -1.13 14.78 -16.18
CA LEU A 323 -2.07 13.92 -16.92
C LEU A 323 -2.44 14.54 -18.27
N ALA A 324 -2.76 13.69 -19.24
CA ALA A 324 -3.35 14.08 -20.53
C ALA A 324 -4.68 13.36 -20.76
N ALA A 325 -5.59 14.01 -21.47
CA ALA A 325 -6.92 13.52 -21.83
C ALA A 325 -6.98 13.23 -23.33
N GLU A 326 -6.92 11.95 -23.70
CA GLU A 326 -6.98 11.49 -25.09
C GLU A 326 -8.41 11.13 -25.52
N LEU A 327 -8.68 11.27 -26.82
CA LEU A 327 -9.99 11.01 -27.43
C LEU A 327 -9.84 10.24 -28.74
N ASP A 328 -10.56 9.12 -28.85
CA ASP A 328 -10.43 8.13 -29.94
C ASP A 328 -10.91 8.66 -31.32
N GLU A 329 -11.74 9.72 -31.37
CA GLU A 329 -12.18 10.39 -32.60
C GLU A 329 -11.61 11.82 -32.76
N GLU A 330 -11.02 12.13 -33.94
CA GLU A 330 -10.54 13.48 -34.28
C GLU A 330 -11.69 14.52 -34.24
N THR A 331 -11.58 15.51 -33.34
CA THR A 331 -12.54 16.63 -33.20
C THR A 331 -11.88 18.00 -33.40
N ASP A 332 -12.70 19.01 -33.73
CA ASP A 332 -12.29 20.42 -33.85
C ASP A 332 -12.42 21.20 -32.51
N TYR A 333 -12.84 20.55 -31.41
CA TYR A 333 -13.03 21.18 -30.10
C TYR A 333 -11.74 21.17 -29.25
N ASP A 334 -11.41 22.31 -28.63
CA ASP A 334 -10.22 22.53 -27.81
C ASP A 334 -10.52 22.99 -26.36
N HIS A 335 -11.80 23.00 -25.96
CA HIS A 335 -12.28 23.61 -24.71
C HIS A 335 -12.47 22.58 -23.59
N TRP A 336 -11.35 22.10 -23.05
CA TRP A 336 -11.27 21.18 -21.92
C TRP A 336 -11.43 21.89 -20.57
N HIS A 337 -11.96 21.18 -19.57
CA HIS A 337 -11.89 21.52 -18.15
C HIS A 337 -11.59 20.26 -17.35
N TRP A 338 -10.71 20.39 -16.36
CA TRP A 338 -10.42 19.34 -15.39
C TRP A 338 -11.17 19.57 -14.09
N PHE A 339 -11.62 18.50 -13.46
CA PHE A 339 -12.30 18.51 -12.17
C PHE A 339 -11.61 17.56 -11.19
N MET A 340 -11.67 17.90 -9.91
CA MET A 340 -11.12 17.12 -8.81
C MET A 340 -12.02 17.09 -7.58
N ARG A 341 -11.80 16.11 -6.71
CA ARG A 341 -12.40 16.00 -5.36
C ARG A 341 -11.53 15.11 -4.47
N GLU A 342 -11.55 15.33 -3.16
CA GLU A 342 -10.76 14.51 -2.22
C GLU A 342 -11.43 13.14 -1.99
N ASP A 343 -12.73 13.11 -1.65
CA ASP A 343 -13.51 11.87 -1.47
C ASP A 343 -14.60 11.67 -2.54
N ALA A 344 -15.01 10.41 -2.70
CA ALA A 344 -16.13 10.01 -3.57
C ALA A 344 -17.50 10.63 -3.19
N ASP A 345 -17.66 11.07 -1.95
CA ASP A 345 -18.87 11.75 -1.42
C ASP A 345 -18.83 13.30 -1.58
N GLN A 346 -17.70 13.89 -1.99
CA GLN A 346 -17.57 15.34 -2.18
C GLN A 346 -18.09 15.81 -3.55
N GLU A 347 -18.47 17.11 -3.65
CA GLU A 347 -18.81 17.75 -4.93
C GLU A 347 -17.53 18.03 -5.75
N TRP A 348 -17.60 17.81 -7.07
CA TRP A 348 -16.48 18.05 -7.98
C TRP A 348 -16.15 19.56 -8.11
N GLU A 349 -14.96 19.96 -7.68
CA GLU A 349 -14.41 21.30 -7.92
C GLU A 349 -13.67 21.36 -9.26
N ALA A 350 -13.70 22.52 -9.94
CA ALA A 350 -13.02 22.72 -11.21
C ALA A 350 -11.59 23.25 -10.99
N VAL A 351 -10.59 22.60 -11.59
CA VAL A 351 -9.17 22.96 -11.42
C VAL A 351 -8.90 24.35 -12.03
N PRO A 352 -8.44 25.36 -11.26
CA PRO A 352 -8.27 26.71 -11.76
C PRO A 352 -7.24 26.82 -12.89
N ASP A 353 -7.58 27.62 -13.92
CA ASP A 353 -6.75 27.96 -15.09
C ASP A 353 -6.28 26.76 -15.97
N GLN A 354 -6.62 25.51 -15.63
CA GLN A 354 -6.34 24.31 -16.44
C GLN A 354 -7.45 24.05 -17.48
N MET A 355 -7.31 24.67 -18.65
CA MET A 355 -8.28 24.66 -19.76
C MET A 355 -7.75 23.96 -21.02
N THR A 356 -6.94 22.92 -20.83
CA THR A 356 -6.24 22.16 -21.87
C THR A 356 -6.52 20.66 -21.76
N ASP A 357 -6.21 19.94 -22.84
CA ASP A 357 -6.08 18.48 -22.86
C ASP A 357 -5.06 17.93 -21.84
N HIS A 358 -4.17 18.78 -21.30
CA HIS A 358 -3.25 18.44 -20.22
C HIS A 358 -3.66 19.10 -18.88
N LEU A 359 -3.38 18.40 -17.78
CA LEU A 359 -3.46 18.86 -16.39
C LEU A 359 -2.07 18.82 -15.75
N GLU A 360 -1.65 19.94 -15.15
CA GLU A 360 -0.55 19.98 -14.18
C GLU A 360 -1.10 20.39 -12.81
N TYR A 361 -0.92 19.55 -11.78
CA TYR A 361 -1.39 19.84 -10.42
C TYR A 361 -0.35 19.45 -9.37
N GLN A 362 -0.12 20.31 -8.37
CA GLN A 362 0.78 19.99 -7.26
C GLN A 362 0.04 19.19 -6.19
N THR A 363 0.50 17.97 -5.93
CA THR A 363 -0.08 17.05 -4.94
C THR A 363 -0.09 17.65 -3.53
N THR A 364 -1.22 17.48 -2.83
CA THR A 364 -1.41 17.81 -1.42
C THR A 364 -2.48 16.89 -0.82
N GLY A 365 -2.23 16.34 0.36
CA GLY A 365 -3.17 15.40 1.02
C GLY A 365 -2.78 13.95 0.77
N GLU A 366 -3.70 13.01 1.03
CA GLU A 366 -3.43 11.56 0.93
C GLU A 366 -3.90 10.96 -0.41
N SER A 367 -4.95 11.51 -1.03
CA SER A 367 -5.41 11.16 -2.38
C SER A 367 -6.40 12.18 -2.92
N PHE A 368 -6.63 12.18 -4.23
CA PHE A 368 -7.75 12.87 -4.87
C PHE A 368 -8.19 12.18 -6.16
N GLU A 369 -9.49 12.20 -6.48
CA GLU A 369 -9.99 11.79 -7.79
C GLU A 369 -9.91 12.94 -8.80
N VAL A 370 -9.69 12.60 -10.07
CA VAL A 370 -9.60 13.51 -11.20
C VAL A 370 -10.48 13.03 -12.35
N ARG A 371 -11.09 13.96 -13.10
CA ARG A 371 -11.71 13.67 -14.40
C ARG A 371 -11.57 14.83 -15.39
N ALA A 372 -11.59 14.51 -16.68
CA ALA A 372 -11.52 15.47 -17.78
C ALA A 372 -12.88 15.59 -18.50
N VAL A 373 -13.27 16.81 -18.87
CA VAL A 373 -14.50 17.07 -19.66
C VAL A 373 -14.19 18.01 -20.82
N LEU A 374 -14.51 17.57 -22.04
CA LEU A 374 -14.43 18.38 -23.26
C LEU A 374 -15.80 19.00 -23.56
N TYR A 375 -15.84 20.31 -23.80
CA TYR A 375 -17.06 21.05 -24.09
C TYR A 375 -17.19 21.51 -25.55
N ASP A 376 -18.43 21.55 -26.06
CA ASP A 376 -18.76 22.07 -27.39
C ASP A 376 -18.84 23.62 -27.47
N GLU A 377 -19.05 24.18 -28.67
CA GLU A 377 -19.21 25.63 -28.91
C GLU A 377 -20.36 26.29 -28.10
N ASP A 378 -21.36 25.51 -27.66
CA ASP A 378 -22.53 25.98 -26.90
C ASP A 378 -22.37 25.74 -25.37
N HIS A 379 -21.21 25.25 -24.91
CA HIS A 379 -20.86 24.87 -23.54
C HIS A 379 -21.66 23.67 -22.96
N ASN A 380 -21.99 22.68 -23.79
CA ASN A 380 -22.44 21.36 -23.35
C ASN A 380 -21.24 20.40 -23.26
N ALA A 381 -21.26 19.44 -22.33
CA ALA A 381 -20.27 18.36 -22.32
C ALA A 381 -20.44 17.51 -23.60
N TYR A 382 -19.33 17.30 -24.31
CA TYR A 382 -19.24 16.52 -25.55
C TYR A 382 -18.59 15.16 -25.31
N ALA A 383 -17.54 15.13 -24.49
CA ALA A 383 -16.87 13.92 -24.03
C ALA A 383 -16.44 14.09 -22.57
N GLU A 384 -16.41 13.00 -21.82
CA GLU A 384 -16.06 12.96 -20.38
C GLU A 384 -15.29 11.66 -20.10
N SER A 385 -14.35 11.71 -19.15
CA SER A 385 -13.64 10.53 -18.68
C SER A 385 -14.38 9.87 -17.51
N ASP A 386 -14.13 8.58 -17.29
CA ASP A 386 -14.32 8.02 -15.96
C ASP A 386 -13.35 8.71 -14.97
N PRO A 387 -13.65 8.73 -13.65
CA PRO A 387 -12.71 9.22 -12.64
C PRO A 387 -11.46 8.34 -12.56
N VAL A 388 -10.29 8.95 -12.42
CA VAL A 388 -9.04 8.28 -12.02
C VAL A 388 -8.62 8.75 -10.63
N SER A 389 -8.14 7.83 -9.80
CA SER A 389 -7.61 8.16 -8.47
C SER A 389 -6.13 8.49 -8.56
N VAL A 390 -5.74 9.64 -8.01
CA VAL A 390 -4.36 10.02 -7.76
C VAL A 390 -4.06 9.75 -6.28
N VAL A 391 -3.22 8.74 -6.02
CA VAL A 391 -2.77 8.41 -4.66
C VAL A 391 -1.51 9.22 -4.35
N ILE A 392 -1.47 9.84 -3.17
CA ILE A 392 -0.33 10.61 -2.67
C ILE A 392 0.25 9.88 -1.46
N ASN A 393 1.34 9.15 -1.69
CA ASN A 393 2.10 8.44 -0.66
C ASN A 393 3.39 9.21 -0.36
N ASP A 394 3.39 10.06 0.66
CA ASP A 394 4.58 10.78 1.15
C ASP A 394 5.71 9.89 1.69
N HIS A 395 5.52 8.56 1.74
CA HIS A 395 6.35 7.62 2.51
C HIS A 395 6.51 8.04 3.99
N GLY A 396 5.62 8.90 4.49
CA GLY A 396 5.61 9.42 5.87
C GLY A 396 5.35 8.37 6.96
N LYS A 397 5.25 7.10 6.57
CA LYS A 397 5.29 5.90 7.43
C LYS A 397 6.14 4.80 6.76
N HIS A 398 7.42 5.10 6.55
CA HIS A 398 8.47 4.26 5.96
C HIS A 398 8.43 4.14 4.43
N ASP A 399 9.62 4.32 3.85
CA ASP A 399 9.97 3.96 2.47
C ASP A 399 9.84 2.44 2.29
N PRO A 400 9.14 1.92 1.26
CA PRO A 400 8.99 0.48 1.04
C PRO A 400 10.19 -0.19 0.34
N HIS A 401 11.13 0.57 -0.24
CA HIS A 401 12.12 0.08 -1.21
C HIS A 401 13.35 -0.62 -0.57
N ILE A 402 13.14 -1.32 0.55
CA ILE A 402 14.17 -1.98 1.38
C ILE A 402 15.07 -2.99 0.63
N TRP A 403 14.64 -3.53 -0.51
CA TRP A 403 15.44 -4.47 -1.30
C TRP A 403 16.58 -3.78 -2.06
N LEU A 404 16.58 -2.46 -2.20
CA LEU A 404 17.66 -1.70 -2.85
C LEU A 404 18.86 -1.44 -1.93
N ASP A 405 18.78 -1.83 -0.65
CA ASP A 405 19.92 -1.91 0.25
C ASP A 405 20.50 -3.34 0.28
N PRO A 406 21.74 -3.56 -0.21
CA PRO A 406 22.40 -4.87 -0.19
C PRO A 406 22.63 -5.49 1.19
N ILE A 407 22.45 -4.75 2.29
CA ILE A 407 22.42 -5.30 3.65
C ILE A 407 21.01 -5.81 3.98
N LEU A 408 19.97 -4.98 3.86
CA LEU A 408 18.58 -5.37 4.16
C LEU A 408 18.09 -6.51 3.25
N ALA A 409 18.54 -6.56 2.00
CA ALA A 409 18.30 -7.68 1.08
C ALA A 409 18.81 -9.02 1.66
N GLN A 410 19.90 -9.04 2.42
CA GLN A 410 20.39 -10.27 3.05
C GLN A 410 19.48 -10.76 4.18
N ASP A 411 18.74 -9.87 4.84
CA ASP A 411 17.81 -10.22 5.91
C ASP A 411 16.45 -10.62 5.35
N GLN A 412 15.97 -9.98 4.28
CA GLN A 412 14.85 -10.47 3.46
C GLN A 412 15.10 -11.93 3.01
N VAL A 413 16.30 -12.24 2.51
CA VAL A 413 16.72 -13.61 2.16
C VAL A 413 16.72 -14.58 3.36
N ARG A 414 17.03 -14.11 4.58
CA ARG A 414 16.97 -14.96 5.80
C ARG A 414 15.52 -15.27 6.20
N ILE A 415 14.62 -14.31 6.07
CA ILE A 415 13.18 -14.47 6.34
C ILE A 415 12.57 -15.47 5.33
N ILE A 416 12.84 -15.27 4.03
CA ILE A 416 12.43 -16.19 2.95
C ILE A 416 12.92 -17.61 3.21
N ARG A 417 14.20 -17.77 3.56
CA ARG A 417 14.78 -19.08 3.93
C ARG A 417 14.03 -19.74 5.07
N ASP A 418 13.75 -19.00 6.14
CA ASP A 418 13.13 -19.60 7.33
C ASP A 418 11.64 -19.95 7.10
N ALA A 419 10.92 -19.19 6.26
CA ALA A 419 9.58 -19.55 5.79
C ALA A 419 9.58 -20.82 4.92
N LEU A 420 10.52 -20.95 3.97
CA LEU A 420 10.71 -22.17 3.17
C LEU A 420 11.06 -23.39 4.05
N ILE A 421 11.83 -23.19 5.12
CA ILE A 421 12.16 -24.23 6.12
C ILE A 421 10.93 -24.62 6.97
N GLU A 422 10.00 -23.71 7.24
CA GLU A 422 8.77 -24.01 7.97
C GLU A 422 7.80 -24.85 7.12
N ALA A 423 7.63 -24.48 5.83
CA ALA A 423 6.79 -25.24 4.90
C ALA A 423 7.39 -26.60 4.50
N ASP A 424 8.70 -26.67 4.22
CA ASP A 424 9.41 -27.92 3.92
C ASP A 424 10.66 -28.15 4.81
N PRO A 425 10.46 -28.72 6.01
CA PRO A 425 11.56 -29.11 6.89
C PRO A 425 12.51 -30.18 6.34
N ASP A 426 12.11 -30.96 5.31
CA ASP A 426 12.98 -31.92 4.62
C ASP A 426 13.84 -31.22 3.54
N GLY A 427 13.59 -29.94 3.25
CA GLY A 427 14.37 -29.06 2.37
C GLY A 427 15.48 -28.27 3.05
N LYS A 428 15.46 -28.20 4.38
CA LYS A 428 16.31 -27.31 5.19
C LYS A 428 17.79 -27.26 4.82
N GLU A 429 18.45 -28.41 4.61
CA GLU A 429 19.89 -28.44 4.28
C GLU A 429 20.20 -27.73 2.93
N ILE A 430 19.24 -27.70 1.99
CA ILE A 430 19.37 -27.01 0.68
C ILE A 430 19.08 -25.52 0.84
N TYR A 431 18.00 -25.15 1.54
CA TYR A 431 17.66 -23.74 1.76
C TYR A 431 18.74 -23.01 2.58
N GLU A 432 19.38 -23.69 3.55
CA GLU A 432 20.54 -23.14 4.26
C GLU A 432 21.77 -22.97 3.35
N GLU A 433 22.13 -23.96 2.52
CA GLU A 433 23.27 -23.88 1.59
C GLU A 433 23.07 -22.79 0.53
N ASN A 434 21.91 -22.75 -0.13
CA ASN A 434 21.58 -21.74 -1.14
C ASN A 434 21.51 -20.31 -0.58
N ALA A 435 20.91 -20.13 0.60
CA ALA A 435 20.83 -18.81 1.24
C ALA A 435 22.20 -18.31 1.72
N GLU A 436 23.08 -19.21 2.21
CA GLU A 436 24.46 -18.82 2.56
C GLU A 436 25.24 -18.38 1.30
N ASP A 437 25.17 -19.12 0.19
CA ASP A 437 25.82 -18.76 -1.08
C ASP A 437 25.31 -17.41 -1.62
N PHE A 438 24.00 -17.18 -1.72
CA PHE A 438 23.44 -15.91 -2.23
C PHE A 438 23.74 -14.71 -1.31
N ILE A 439 23.81 -14.93 0.02
CA ILE A 439 24.23 -13.91 0.98
C ILE A 439 25.73 -13.59 0.86
N GLU A 440 26.60 -14.50 0.38
CA GLU A 440 27.99 -14.13 0.02
C GLU A 440 28.04 -13.21 -1.21
N GLU A 441 27.12 -13.36 -2.19
CA GLU A 441 27.04 -12.46 -3.34
C GLU A 441 26.53 -11.06 -2.98
N LEU A 442 25.51 -10.97 -2.11
CA LEU A 442 25.01 -9.69 -1.58
C LEU A 442 26.05 -8.95 -0.74
N LYS A 443 26.92 -9.66 0.01
CA LYS A 443 28.06 -9.04 0.71
C LYS A 443 29.14 -8.55 -0.24
N ALA A 444 29.39 -9.26 -1.34
CA ALA A 444 30.29 -8.79 -2.37
C ALA A 444 29.75 -7.53 -3.08
N LEU A 445 28.43 -7.41 -3.22
CA LEU A 445 27.76 -6.22 -3.72
C LEU A 445 27.92 -5.02 -2.76
N ASP A 446 27.71 -5.22 -1.45
CA ASP A 446 28.00 -4.22 -0.41
C ASP A 446 29.49 -3.79 -0.42
N GLU A 447 30.45 -4.73 -0.45
CA GLU A 447 31.88 -4.41 -0.57
C GLU A 447 32.20 -3.63 -1.88
N ASP A 448 31.56 -3.96 -3.01
CA ASP A 448 31.69 -3.24 -4.29
C ASP A 448 31.18 -1.78 -4.15
N TYR A 449 30.01 -1.56 -3.54
CA TYR A 449 29.41 -0.23 -3.31
C TYR A 449 30.23 0.63 -2.34
N GLN A 450 30.62 0.10 -1.17
CA GLN A 450 31.48 0.81 -0.22
C GLN A 450 32.82 1.23 -0.85
N THR A 451 33.42 0.32 -1.63
CA THR A 451 34.70 0.59 -2.32
C THR A 451 34.56 1.64 -3.42
N ALA A 452 33.41 1.70 -4.10
CA ALA A 452 33.13 2.71 -5.11
C ALA A 452 33.02 4.12 -4.51
N PHE A 453 32.44 4.26 -3.33
CA PHE A 453 32.04 5.56 -2.77
C PHE A 453 32.96 6.08 -1.65
N GLU A 454 34.01 5.35 -1.24
CA GLU A 454 35.04 5.76 -0.23
C GLU A 454 35.72 7.12 -0.51
N GLY A 455 35.61 7.65 -1.74
CA GLY A 455 36.27 8.88 -2.17
C GLY A 455 35.45 9.80 -3.08
N ALA A 456 34.12 9.70 -3.04
CA ALA A 456 33.19 10.50 -3.85
C ALA A 456 33.47 12.02 -3.82
N GLU A 457 33.45 12.68 -4.99
CA GLU A 457 33.56 14.16 -5.08
C GLU A 457 32.18 14.86 -5.03
N ASN A 458 31.10 14.15 -5.39
CA ASN A 458 29.70 14.54 -5.22
C ASN A 458 28.93 13.44 -4.44
N ARG A 459 27.93 13.82 -3.65
CA ARG A 459 27.06 12.87 -2.93
C ARG A 459 25.61 12.86 -3.44
N SER A 460 25.17 13.91 -4.14
CA SER A 460 23.77 14.08 -4.53
C SER A 460 23.50 13.53 -5.93
N PHE A 461 22.51 12.64 -6.09
CA PHE A 461 22.10 12.07 -7.38
C PHE A 461 20.61 12.35 -7.64
N PHE A 462 20.26 12.58 -8.91
CA PHE A 462 18.97 13.15 -9.31
C PHE A 462 18.11 12.12 -10.02
N VAL A 463 16.95 11.78 -9.46
CA VAL A 463 16.09 10.68 -9.92
C VAL A 463 14.73 11.18 -10.43
N GLN A 464 14.09 10.39 -11.28
CA GLN A 464 12.68 10.54 -11.65
C GLN A 464 11.72 9.92 -10.61
N HIS A 465 12.15 8.81 -9.98
CA HIS A 465 11.38 7.98 -9.06
C HIS A 465 12.17 7.84 -7.74
N GLU A 466 11.52 8.04 -6.59
CA GLU A 466 12.16 8.24 -5.26
C GLU A 466 12.61 6.90 -4.59
N ALA A 467 12.78 5.81 -5.36
CA ALA A 467 12.99 4.47 -4.81
C ALA A 467 14.33 4.21 -4.07
N PHE A 468 15.38 5.01 -4.26
CA PHE A 468 16.74 4.65 -3.79
C PHE A 468 17.09 5.21 -2.40
N GLY A 469 16.10 5.44 -1.53
CA GLY A 469 16.26 6.04 -0.20
C GLY A 469 17.24 5.28 0.71
N TYR A 470 16.95 4.01 1.02
CA TYR A 470 17.84 3.17 1.84
C TYR A 470 19.24 3.00 1.22
N LEU A 471 19.34 2.89 -0.11
CA LEU A 471 20.62 2.83 -0.82
C LEU A 471 21.42 4.12 -0.59
N ALA A 472 20.76 5.28 -0.65
CA ALA A 472 21.41 6.56 -0.43
C ALA A 472 21.95 6.69 1.00
N GLU A 473 21.13 6.36 2.00
CA GLU A 473 21.55 6.39 3.42
C GLU A 473 22.72 5.44 3.68
N ARG A 474 22.63 4.18 3.21
CA ARG A 474 23.62 3.12 3.44
C ARG A 474 25.05 3.52 3.02
N TYR A 475 25.20 4.40 2.03
CA TYR A 475 26.50 4.78 1.46
C TYR A 475 26.86 6.28 1.54
N ASP A 476 26.19 7.07 2.41
CA ASP A 476 26.41 8.52 2.59
C ASP A 476 26.20 9.30 1.27
N LEU A 477 25.07 9.03 0.60
CA LEU A 477 24.58 9.75 -0.59
C LEU A 477 23.29 10.54 -0.27
N GLU A 478 22.88 11.40 -1.19
CA GLU A 478 21.65 12.20 -1.12
C GLU A 478 20.84 11.94 -2.40
N GLN A 479 19.71 11.26 -2.29
CA GLN A 479 18.74 11.21 -3.39
C GLN A 479 18.05 12.58 -3.52
N VAL A 480 17.82 13.02 -4.75
CA VAL A 480 17.03 14.22 -5.04
C VAL A 480 16.04 13.91 -6.14
N ALA A 481 14.77 13.70 -5.78
CA ALA A 481 13.71 13.61 -6.78
C ALA A 481 13.60 14.90 -7.60
N VAL A 482 13.64 14.72 -8.92
CA VAL A 482 13.24 15.74 -9.91
C VAL A 482 11.73 15.61 -10.07
N GLY A 483 10.99 15.87 -8.98
CA GLY A 483 9.58 15.50 -8.82
C GLY A 483 8.66 15.97 -9.94
N GLY A 484 7.51 15.31 -10.10
CA GLY A 484 6.56 15.59 -11.17
C GLY A 484 7.12 15.35 -12.57
N LEU A 485 7.93 14.30 -12.72
CA LEU A 485 8.30 13.68 -13.99
C LEU A 485 7.48 12.40 -14.14
N SER A 486 6.28 12.48 -14.72
CA SER A 486 5.46 11.29 -15.03
C SER A 486 6.28 10.26 -15.82
N THR A 487 6.18 8.99 -15.44
CA THR A 487 6.81 7.85 -16.13
C THR A 487 6.16 7.57 -17.49
N GLU A 488 5.02 8.21 -17.81
CA GLU A 488 4.22 8.00 -19.01
C GLU A 488 4.12 9.21 -19.96
N VAL A 489 3.70 10.40 -19.48
CA VAL A 489 3.25 11.54 -20.33
C VAL A 489 4.27 12.67 -20.46
N GLU A 490 4.35 13.25 -21.67
CA GLU A 490 5.16 14.44 -21.95
C GLU A 490 4.59 15.68 -21.22
N PRO A 491 5.34 16.32 -20.29
CA PRO A 491 4.82 17.41 -19.47
C PRO A 491 4.88 18.75 -20.21
N SER A 492 4.26 19.79 -19.66
CA SER A 492 4.13 21.05 -20.41
C SER A 492 5.50 21.72 -20.68
N PRO A 493 5.59 22.56 -21.72
CA PRO A 493 6.75 23.43 -21.94
C PRO A 493 7.06 24.37 -20.76
N SER A 494 6.11 24.57 -19.84
CA SER A 494 6.31 25.27 -18.56
C SER A 494 7.16 24.43 -17.61
N ARG A 495 6.78 23.17 -17.40
CA ARG A 495 7.43 22.23 -16.49
C ARG A 495 8.81 21.82 -16.99
N ILE A 496 8.97 21.56 -18.30
CA ILE A 496 10.30 21.38 -18.92
C ILE A 496 11.22 22.57 -18.60
N ALA A 497 10.74 23.82 -18.70
CA ALA A 497 11.53 25.00 -18.42
C ALA A 497 11.85 25.21 -16.92
N GLU A 498 10.99 24.73 -16.02
CA GLU A 498 11.23 24.73 -14.57
C GLU A 498 12.27 23.68 -14.17
N ILE A 499 12.13 22.45 -14.66
CA ILE A 499 13.08 21.36 -14.40
C ILE A 499 14.45 21.70 -15.03
N THR A 500 14.46 22.21 -16.27
CA THR A 500 15.66 22.76 -16.92
C THR A 500 16.37 23.81 -16.05
N LYS A 501 15.61 24.65 -15.33
CA LYS A 501 16.17 25.64 -14.41
C LYS A 501 16.73 25.00 -13.13
N LEU A 502 16.05 24.01 -12.54
CA LEU A 502 16.54 23.29 -11.35
C LEU A 502 17.86 22.58 -11.66
N VAL A 503 17.89 21.81 -12.74
CA VAL A 503 19.06 21.09 -13.27
C VAL A 503 20.24 22.04 -13.54
N GLN A 504 19.97 23.25 -14.06
CA GLN A 504 20.98 24.31 -14.26
C GLN A 504 21.39 25.07 -12.98
N GLU A 505 20.54 25.15 -11.95
CA GLU A 505 20.86 25.82 -10.68
C GLU A 505 21.63 24.91 -9.72
N HIS A 506 21.56 23.59 -9.90
CA HIS A 506 22.28 22.58 -9.13
C HIS A 506 23.51 21.98 -9.86
N ASP A 507 23.85 22.48 -11.07
CA ASP A 507 24.96 21.98 -11.92
C ASP A 507 24.91 20.44 -12.14
N VAL A 508 23.71 19.88 -12.31
CA VAL A 508 23.44 18.42 -12.30
C VAL A 508 24.12 17.68 -13.47
N PRO A 509 24.93 16.63 -13.21
CA PRO A 509 25.68 15.91 -14.25
C PRO A 509 24.87 14.82 -14.97
N VAL A 510 23.95 14.13 -14.27
CA VAL A 510 23.10 13.05 -14.80
C VAL A 510 21.69 13.16 -14.22
N ILE A 511 20.67 12.90 -15.03
CA ILE A 511 19.30 12.63 -14.58
C ILE A 511 19.03 11.14 -14.75
N TYR A 512 18.68 10.46 -13.67
CA TYR A 512 18.38 9.05 -13.64
C TYR A 512 16.87 8.79 -13.79
N TYR A 513 16.52 7.78 -14.57
CA TYR A 513 15.12 7.36 -14.78
C TYR A 513 14.95 5.85 -14.52
N GLN A 514 13.74 5.44 -14.14
CA GLN A 514 13.37 4.05 -13.86
C GLN A 514 13.49 3.14 -15.11
N GLN A 515 13.84 1.87 -14.92
CA GLN A 515 13.93 0.91 -16.02
C GLN A 515 12.57 0.73 -16.73
N GLY A 516 12.57 0.81 -18.06
CA GLY A 516 11.35 0.66 -18.87
C GLY A 516 10.45 1.90 -18.96
N ALA A 517 10.62 2.91 -18.10
CA ALA A 517 9.83 4.15 -18.12
C ALA A 517 10.09 5.04 -19.36
N ASN A 518 9.17 5.97 -19.65
CA ASN A 518 9.27 6.89 -20.79
C ASN A 518 10.32 7.99 -20.57
N SER A 519 11.59 7.67 -20.79
CA SER A 519 12.72 8.60 -20.66
C SER A 519 12.72 9.82 -21.62
N SER A 520 11.68 10.03 -22.44
CA SER A 520 11.58 11.19 -23.35
C SER A 520 11.67 12.54 -22.63
N ILE A 521 11.16 12.63 -21.40
CA ILE A 521 11.23 13.85 -20.60
C ILE A 521 12.67 14.12 -20.13
N ALA A 522 13.31 13.11 -19.54
CA ALA A 522 14.70 13.19 -19.11
C ALA A 522 15.62 13.54 -20.29
N GLN A 523 15.39 12.93 -21.47
CA GLN A 523 16.08 13.26 -22.72
C GLN A 523 15.86 14.72 -23.15
N THR A 524 14.62 15.23 -23.05
CA THR A 524 14.28 16.61 -23.45
C THR A 524 14.94 17.64 -22.53
N VAL A 525 14.91 17.41 -21.22
CA VAL A 525 15.63 18.24 -20.24
C VAL A 525 17.14 18.18 -20.52
N ALA A 526 17.70 17.00 -20.74
CA ALA A 526 19.11 16.81 -21.06
C ALA A 526 19.55 17.52 -22.36
N GLU A 527 18.73 17.53 -23.42
CA GLU A 527 19.06 18.27 -24.65
C GLU A 527 19.09 19.81 -24.44
N GLU A 528 18.24 20.37 -23.59
CA GLU A 528 18.20 21.81 -23.29
C GLU A 528 19.23 22.24 -22.21
N THR A 529 19.61 21.36 -21.27
CA THR A 529 20.59 21.66 -20.21
C THR A 529 22.03 21.29 -20.59
N GLY A 530 22.22 20.24 -21.39
CA GLY A 530 23.52 19.60 -21.65
C GLY A 530 23.95 18.56 -20.61
N THR A 531 23.03 18.11 -19.77
CA THR A 531 23.17 17.02 -18.79
C THR A 531 23.13 15.66 -19.49
N GLU A 532 23.63 14.59 -18.87
CA GLU A 532 23.51 13.21 -19.41
C GLU A 532 22.29 12.48 -18.79
N THR A 533 21.84 11.37 -19.38
CA THR A 533 20.77 10.52 -18.80
C THR A 533 21.20 9.06 -18.74
N ALA A 534 20.69 8.33 -17.75
CA ALA A 534 20.91 6.89 -17.61
C ALA A 534 19.76 6.22 -16.85
N ALA A 535 19.55 4.93 -17.07
CA ALA A 535 18.57 4.14 -16.31
C ALA A 535 19.15 3.72 -14.95
N LEU A 536 18.33 3.75 -13.90
CA LEU A 536 18.54 2.98 -12.69
C LEU A 536 17.43 1.92 -12.57
N TYR A 537 17.81 0.75 -12.09
CA TYR A 537 16.95 -0.39 -11.86
C TYR A 537 16.43 -0.36 -10.42
N ASP A 538 15.19 0.10 -10.20
CA ASP A 538 14.50 -0.10 -8.91
C ASP A 538 14.04 -1.56 -8.74
N LEU A 539 13.99 -2.33 -9.84
CA LEU A 539 13.59 -3.74 -9.90
C LEU A 539 12.12 -4.02 -9.54
N GLU A 540 11.26 -3.02 -9.42
CA GLU A 540 9.83 -3.21 -9.11
C GLU A 540 9.13 -4.03 -10.20
N VAL A 541 9.39 -3.65 -11.46
CA VAL A 541 8.75 -4.22 -12.65
C VAL A 541 9.76 -5.02 -13.48
N LEU A 542 9.38 -6.25 -13.86
CA LEU A 542 10.14 -7.08 -14.81
C LEU A 542 10.02 -6.51 -16.24
N SER A 543 10.87 -5.54 -16.55
CA SER A 543 10.94 -4.86 -17.84
C SER A 543 11.40 -5.78 -18.98
N ASP A 544 11.15 -5.39 -20.23
CA ASP A 544 11.66 -6.13 -21.39
C ASP A 544 13.19 -6.06 -21.53
N GLU A 545 13.84 -5.04 -20.94
CA GLU A 545 15.30 -4.91 -20.93
C GLU A 545 15.95 -5.98 -20.04
N LEU A 546 15.43 -6.18 -18.82
CA LEU A 546 15.85 -7.27 -17.92
C LEU A 546 15.69 -8.65 -18.61
N LYS A 547 14.60 -8.84 -19.36
CA LYS A 547 14.33 -10.09 -20.12
C LYS A 547 15.23 -10.29 -21.36
N GLU A 548 15.60 -9.22 -22.06
CA GLU A 548 16.47 -9.33 -23.25
C GLU A 548 17.96 -9.47 -22.89
N GLU A 549 18.40 -8.88 -21.78
CA GLU A 549 19.79 -8.92 -21.31
C GLU A 549 20.08 -10.11 -20.36
N ASP A 550 19.05 -10.83 -19.87
CA ASP A 550 19.16 -11.97 -18.93
C ASP A 550 19.74 -11.53 -17.55
N LEU A 551 19.29 -10.35 -17.08
CA LEU A 551 19.75 -9.68 -15.85
C LEU A 551 18.87 -10.06 -14.65
N GLY A 552 19.49 -10.63 -13.61
CA GLY A 552 18.89 -10.72 -12.28
C GLY A 552 19.33 -9.57 -11.36
N TYR A 553 18.80 -9.58 -10.14
CA TYR A 553 19.02 -8.58 -9.09
C TYR A 553 20.50 -8.17 -8.93
N ILE A 554 21.43 -9.13 -8.85
CA ILE A 554 22.86 -8.86 -8.60
C ILE A 554 23.50 -8.11 -9.77
N GLU A 555 23.20 -8.50 -11.01
CA GLU A 555 23.67 -7.85 -12.23
C GLU A 555 23.07 -6.44 -12.38
N ALA A 556 21.77 -6.28 -12.13
CA ALA A 556 21.09 -4.98 -12.19
C ALA A 556 21.58 -4.02 -11.11
N MET A 557 21.79 -4.48 -9.87
CA MET A 557 22.37 -3.66 -8.80
C MET A 557 23.83 -3.30 -9.06
N ARG A 558 24.59 -4.12 -9.80
CA ARG A 558 25.93 -3.74 -10.31
C ARG A 558 25.84 -2.74 -11.47
N HIS A 559 24.82 -2.80 -12.33
CA HIS A 559 24.57 -1.76 -13.32
C HIS A 559 24.25 -0.42 -12.64
N ASN A 560 23.42 -0.42 -11.59
CA ASN A 560 23.16 0.76 -10.77
C ASN A 560 24.46 1.35 -10.22
N LEU A 561 25.37 0.52 -9.72
CA LEU A 561 26.68 0.96 -9.21
C LEU A 561 27.53 1.64 -10.29
N GLU A 562 27.71 1.01 -11.46
CA GLU A 562 28.46 1.59 -12.59
C GLU A 562 27.81 2.90 -13.09
N THR A 563 26.50 3.05 -12.93
CA THR A 563 25.69 4.16 -13.43
C THR A 563 25.63 5.35 -12.45
N LEU A 564 25.52 5.08 -11.15
CA LEU A 564 25.63 6.08 -10.07
C LEU A 564 27.05 6.70 -10.04
N GLN A 565 28.10 5.92 -10.32
CA GLN A 565 29.46 6.43 -10.43
C GLN A 565 29.64 7.58 -11.42
N ILE A 566 28.73 7.76 -12.40
CA ILE A 566 28.79 8.83 -13.42
C ILE A 566 28.45 10.21 -12.82
N SER A 567 27.64 10.29 -11.76
CA SER A 567 27.29 11.54 -11.07
C SER A 567 28.10 11.80 -9.80
N ILE A 568 28.74 10.76 -9.25
CA ILE A 568 29.42 10.77 -7.94
C ILE A 568 30.94 11.09 -8.06
N HIS A 569 31.57 10.89 -9.23
CA HIS A 569 33.02 11.07 -9.50
C HIS A 569 33.35 11.82 -10.80
#